data_AF-A0A428R3X7-F1
#
_entry.id   AF-A0A428R3X7-F1
#
_cell.length_a   1.000
_cell.length_b   1.000
_cell.length_c   1.000
_cell.angle_alpha   90.00
_cell.angle_beta   90.00
_cell.angle_gamma   90.00
#
_symmetry.space_group_name_H-M   'P 1'
#
loop_
_entity.id
_entity.type
_entity.pdbx_description
1 polymer ?
#
loop_
_entity_poly.entity_id
_entity_poly.type
_entity_poly.pdbx_seq_one_letter_code
_entity_poly.pdbx_strand_id
1 'polypeptide(L)'
;MRFSIALAATSLLALTEARIVGISVPKTIKPGEDFEAIIISENYIQSVYDVAIAFGYSPGKGFPGSLGQVADSFYLGPDESNQLHNFNKTINIPTDATKGEGLVTASLFSLYGAAKAPTLSNYNVSVTFGDETSTEYKASNEYTPSQ
;
A
#
# COMPACT_ATOMS: atom_id res chain seq x y z
N MET A 1 51.68 27.66 -22.81
CA MET A 1 50.20 27.58 -22.85
C MET A 1 49.78 26.80 -21.62
N ARG A 2 49.08 27.43 -20.67
CA ARG A 2 48.62 26.76 -19.44
C ARG A 2 47.21 26.23 -19.72
N PHE A 3 47.07 24.91 -19.79
CA PHE A 3 45.77 24.26 -19.92
C PHE A 3 45.09 24.25 -18.55
N SER A 4 44.10 25.12 -18.37
CA SER A 4 43.18 25.04 -17.24
C SER A 4 42.16 23.94 -17.53
N ILE A 5 42.31 22.79 -16.89
CA ILE A 5 41.29 21.73 -16.89
C ILE A 5 40.27 22.13 -15.82
N ALA A 6 39.13 22.68 -16.23
CA ALA A 6 38.00 22.88 -15.34
C ALA A 6 37.35 21.51 -15.09
N LEU A 7 37.45 21.01 -13.85
CA LEU A 7 36.66 19.86 -13.40
C LEU A 7 35.19 20.26 -13.33
N ALA A 8 34.37 19.75 -14.26
CA ALA A 8 32.93 19.76 -14.12
C ALA A 8 32.53 18.69 -13.10
N ALA A 9 32.32 19.08 -11.84
CA ALA A 9 31.70 18.22 -10.85
C ALA A 9 30.18 18.18 -11.13
N THR A 10 29.74 17.26 -11.99
CA THR A 10 28.33 16.92 -12.11
C THR A 10 27.91 16.18 -10.84
N SER A 11 27.23 16.87 -9.93
CA SER A 11 26.55 16.24 -8.80
C SER A 11 25.56 15.22 -9.33
N LEU A 12 25.86 13.94 -9.15
CA LEU A 12 24.93 12.86 -9.46
C LEU A 12 23.78 12.97 -8.46
N LEU A 13 22.65 13.55 -8.88
CA LEU A 13 21.41 13.48 -8.12
C LEU A 13 21.03 12.00 -8.09
N ALA A 14 21.22 11.34 -6.96
CA ALA A 14 20.70 10.01 -6.74
C ALA A 14 19.17 10.13 -6.81
N LEU A 15 18.59 9.70 -7.92
CA LEU A 15 17.15 9.51 -8.03
C LEU A 15 16.82 8.37 -7.07
N THR A 16 16.24 8.69 -5.92
CA THR A 16 15.73 7.70 -4.98
C THR A 16 14.47 7.11 -5.58
N GLU A 17 14.52 5.84 -5.93
CA GLU A 17 13.37 5.10 -6.44
C GLU A 17 12.68 4.40 -5.27
N ALA A 18 11.38 4.13 -5.40
CA ALA A 18 10.56 3.57 -4.35
C ALA A 18 9.58 2.53 -4.91
N ARG A 19 9.08 1.68 -4.02
CA ARG A 19 7.99 0.76 -4.32
C ARG A 19 7.03 0.68 -3.15
N ILE A 20 5.79 0.32 -3.43
CA ILE A 20 4.81 -0.03 -2.41
C ILE A 20 5.09 -1.44 -1.89
N VAL A 21 5.08 -1.60 -0.57
CA VAL A 21 5.35 -2.87 0.11
C VAL A 21 4.28 -3.32 1.08
N GLY A 22 3.24 -2.51 1.27
CA GLY A 22 2.16 -2.91 2.14
C GLY A 22 1.09 -1.85 2.31
N ILE A 23 0.14 -2.20 3.18
CA ILE A 23 -0.91 -1.31 3.66
C ILE A 23 -0.88 -1.31 5.19
N SER A 24 -1.35 -0.23 5.79
CA SER A 24 -1.62 -0.14 7.22
C SER A 24 -3.00 0.48 7.44
N VAL A 25 -3.78 -0.13 8.32
CA VAL A 25 -5.17 0.25 8.59
C VAL A 25 -5.43 0.24 10.10
N PRO A 26 -6.50 0.92 10.57
CA PRO A 26 -6.92 0.84 11.97
C PRO A 26 -7.11 -0.61 12.45
N LYS A 27 -6.70 -0.89 13.69
CA LYS A 27 -6.88 -2.20 14.34
C LYS A 27 -8.35 -2.59 14.45
N THR A 28 -9.19 -1.61 14.74
CA THR A 28 -10.64 -1.72 14.79
C THR A 28 -11.23 -0.74 13.80
N ILE A 29 -12.17 -1.19 12.98
CA ILE A 29 -12.85 -0.37 11.97
C ILE A 29 -14.34 -0.45 12.26
N LYS A 30 -15.02 0.69 12.31
CA LYS A 30 -16.47 0.74 12.36
C LYS A 30 -17.05 0.72 10.94
N PRO A 31 -17.81 -0.33 10.57
CA PRO A 31 -18.49 -0.34 9.28
C PRO A 31 -19.44 0.86 9.12
N GLY A 32 -19.49 1.42 7.92
CA GLY A 32 -20.24 2.62 7.56
C GLY A 32 -19.51 3.94 7.82
N GLU A 33 -18.32 3.91 8.42
CA GLU A 33 -17.46 5.08 8.65
C GLU A 33 -16.23 5.03 7.75
N ASP A 34 -15.83 6.19 7.24
CA ASP A 34 -14.60 6.33 6.46
C ASP A 34 -13.37 6.19 7.37
N PHE A 35 -12.33 5.53 6.87
CA PHE A 35 -11.04 5.45 7.53
C PHE A 35 -9.90 5.63 6.55
N GLU A 36 -8.75 6.06 7.06
CA GLU A 36 -7.54 6.20 6.25
C GLU A 36 -6.78 4.89 6.21
N ALA A 37 -6.53 4.37 5.01
CA ALA A 37 -5.56 3.32 4.76
C ALA A 37 -4.24 3.97 4.34
N ILE A 38 -3.18 3.65 5.06
CA ILE A 38 -1.83 4.13 4.75
C ILE A 38 -1.19 3.14 3.78
N ILE A 39 -0.84 3.62 2.59
CA ILE A 39 0.00 2.89 1.64
C ILE A 39 1.45 3.02 2.08
N ILE A 40 2.11 1.89 2.27
CA ILE A 40 3.48 1.84 2.78
C ILE A 40 4.44 1.75 1.60
N SER A 41 5.33 2.73 1.50
CA SER A 41 6.38 2.80 0.49
C SER A 41 7.75 2.63 1.13
N GLU A 42 8.68 2.04 0.39
CA GLU A 42 10.09 1.94 0.79
C GLU A 42 11.03 2.28 -0.36
N ASN A 43 12.26 2.64 -0.02
CA ASN A 43 13.33 2.82 -1.00
C ASN A 43 13.62 1.52 -1.75
N TYR A 44 13.74 1.60 -3.07
CA TYR A 44 14.00 0.46 -3.93
C TYR A 44 15.06 0.84 -4.99
N ILE A 45 15.82 -0.16 -5.46
CA ILE A 45 16.94 0.07 -6.40
C ILE A 45 16.49 0.29 -7.86
N GLN A 46 15.20 0.14 -8.13
CA GLN A 46 14.60 0.29 -9.46
C GLN A 46 13.29 1.07 -9.36
N SER A 47 12.99 1.92 -10.32
CA SER A 47 11.70 2.60 -10.40
C SER A 47 10.60 1.58 -10.73
N VAL A 48 9.55 1.57 -9.91
CA VAL A 48 8.34 0.78 -10.13
C VAL A 48 7.24 1.69 -10.66
N TYR A 49 6.40 1.20 -11.56
CA TYR A 49 5.18 1.90 -11.98
C TYR A 49 3.96 1.19 -11.39
N ASP A 50 3.42 1.74 -10.32
CA ASP A 50 2.24 1.29 -9.60
C ASP A 50 1.02 1.85 -10.32
N VAL A 51 0.24 0.96 -10.94
CA VAL A 51 -0.86 1.34 -11.81
C VAL A 51 -2.09 1.67 -10.97
N ALA A 52 -2.51 0.70 -10.15
CA ALA A 52 -3.73 0.78 -9.38
C ALA A 52 -3.68 -0.16 -8.17
N ILE A 53 -4.45 0.19 -7.14
CA ILE A 53 -4.65 -0.65 -5.97
C ILE A 53 -6.16 -0.80 -5.70
N ALA A 54 -6.60 -2.03 -5.50
CA ALA A 54 -7.96 -2.34 -5.09
C ALA A 54 -7.96 -2.81 -3.64
N PHE A 55 -8.93 -2.35 -2.86
CA PHE A 55 -9.14 -2.74 -1.47
C PHE A 55 -10.37 -3.61 -1.33
N GLY A 56 -10.27 -4.57 -0.43
CA GLY A 56 -11.36 -5.42 -0.06
C GLY A 56 -11.39 -5.73 1.43
N TYR A 57 -12.44 -6.43 1.81
CA TYR A 57 -12.64 -6.87 3.18
C TYR A 57 -13.30 -8.24 3.22
N SER A 58 -13.06 -8.97 4.30
CA SER A 58 -13.67 -10.27 4.54
C SER A 58 -13.96 -10.44 6.04
N PRO A 59 -15.19 -10.77 6.44
CA PRO A 59 -15.44 -11.30 7.77
C PRO A 59 -14.66 -12.61 8.00
N GLY A 60 -14.15 -12.81 9.22
CA GLY A 60 -13.34 -13.97 9.58
C GLY A 60 -12.00 -14.03 8.85
N LYS A 61 -11.60 -15.24 8.44
CA LYS A 61 -10.27 -15.50 7.85
C LYS A 61 -10.15 -15.18 6.36
N GLY A 62 -11.25 -14.84 5.69
CA GLY A 62 -11.29 -14.62 4.25
C GLY A 62 -10.82 -15.83 3.42
N PHE A 63 -10.63 -15.62 2.11
CA PHE A 63 -10.03 -16.59 1.21
C PHE A 63 -8.62 -16.14 0.80
N PRO A 64 -7.58 -16.99 0.93
CA PRO A 64 -6.20 -16.60 0.66
C PRO A 64 -5.99 -16.02 -0.74
N GLY A 65 -5.25 -14.91 -0.82
CA GLY A 65 -4.90 -14.26 -2.09
C GLY A 65 -6.07 -13.57 -2.80
N SER A 66 -7.21 -13.38 -2.12
CA SER A 66 -8.38 -12.70 -2.66
C SER A 66 -8.74 -11.46 -1.85
N LEU A 67 -9.49 -10.55 -2.48
CA LEU A 67 -10.00 -9.36 -1.80
C LEU A 67 -11.16 -9.66 -0.85
N GLY A 68 -11.90 -10.76 -1.08
CA GLY A 68 -13.22 -10.96 -0.51
C GLY A 68 -14.24 -10.04 -1.18
N GLN A 69 -14.89 -9.18 -0.39
CA GLN A 69 -15.78 -8.14 -0.89
C GLN A 69 -14.96 -6.90 -1.25
N VAL A 70 -15.25 -6.28 -2.40
CA VAL A 70 -14.55 -5.05 -2.83
C VAL A 70 -15.10 -3.86 -2.04
N ALA A 71 -14.21 -3.09 -1.43
CA ALA A 71 -14.54 -1.84 -0.76
C ALA A 71 -14.34 -0.64 -1.69
N ASP A 72 -13.15 -0.55 -2.29
CA ASP A 72 -12.79 0.58 -3.16
C ASP A 72 -11.64 0.21 -4.12
N SER A 73 -11.35 1.08 -5.08
CA SER A 73 -10.21 0.96 -5.97
C SER A 73 -9.69 2.33 -6.39
N PHE A 74 -8.37 2.47 -6.46
CA PHE A 74 -7.69 3.72 -6.78
C PHE A 74 -6.73 3.53 -7.95
N TYR A 75 -6.82 4.43 -8.92
CA TYR A 75 -5.73 4.63 -9.88
C TYR A 75 -4.62 5.43 -9.18
N LEU A 76 -3.41 4.89 -9.18
CA LEU A 76 -2.22 5.53 -8.59
C LEU A 76 -1.45 6.30 -9.67
N GLY A 77 -1.15 5.61 -10.77
CA GLY A 77 -0.52 6.21 -11.94
C GLY A 77 0.79 6.93 -11.64
N PRO A 78 1.19 7.91 -12.48
CA PRO A 78 2.47 8.60 -12.31
C PRO A 78 2.53 9.50 -11.08
N ASP A 79 1.38 9.94 -10.55
CA ASP A 79 1.33 10.91 -9.46
C ASP A 79 1.61 10.27 -8.10
N GLU A 80 1.19 9.02 -7.89
CA GLU A 80 1.30 8.32 -6.61
C GLU A 80 2.20 7.08 -6.66
N SER A 81 2.74 6.75 -7.83
CA SER A 81 3.76 5.71 -7.95
C SER A 81 5.16 6.22 -7.60
N ASN A 82 6.04 5.31 -7.16
CA ASN A 82 7.47 5.57 -6.95
C ASN A 82 7.73 6.72 -5.95
N GLN A 83 6.85 6.87 -4.95
CA GLN A 83 6.95 7.87 -3.89
C GLN A 83 7.76 7.32 -2.70
N LEU A 84 8.77 8.07 -2.25
CA LEU A 84 9.59 7.69 -1.09
C LEU A 84 8.93 7.98 0.27
N HIS A 85 7.64 8.28 0.27
CA HIS A 85 6.86 8.55 1.46
C HIS A 85 5.55 7.77 1.41
N ASN A 86 5.04 7.44 2.59
CA ASN A 86 3.71 6.86 2.73
C ASN A 86 2.66 7.91 2.37
N PHE A 87 1.55 7.46 1.85
CA PHE A 87 0.40 8.30 1.51
C PHE A 87 -0.88 7.57 1.86
N ASN A 88 -1.98 8.30 1.97
CA ASN A 88 -3.22 7.74 2.47
C ASN A 88 -4.29 7.66 1.38
N LYS A 89 -5.17 6.68 1.53
CA LYS A 89 -6.43 6.57 0.79
C LYS A 89 -7.57 6.43 1.79
N THR A 90 -8.59 7.25 1.63
CA THR A 90 -9.84 7.12 2.38
C THR A 90 -10.63 5.94 1.84
N ILE A 91 -11.05 5.03 2.72
CA ILE A 91 -11.80 3.82 2.38
C ILE A 91 -13.05 3.76 3.23
N ASN A 92 -14.15 3.27 2.64
CA ASN A 92 -15.38 2.96 3.36
C ASN A 92 -15.64 1.45 3.30
N ILE A 93 -15.83 0.82 4.46
CA ILE A 93 -16.40 -0.54 4.52
C ILE A 93 -17.91 -0.41 4.78
N PRO A 94 -18.78 -0.99 3.93
CA PRO A 94 -20.23 -0.88 4.07
C PRO A 94 -20.77 -1.28 5.45
N THR A 95 -21.83 -0.61 5.91
CA THR A 95 -22.43 -0.82 7.24
C THR A 95 -22.99 -2.22 7.49
N ASP A 96 -23.21 -3.01 6.44
CA ASP A 96 -23.70 -4.40 6.49
C ASP A 96 -22.57 -5.43 6.68
N ALA A 97 -21.31 -4.98 6.74
CA ALA A 97 -20.20 -5.85 7.09
C ALA A 97 -20.40 -6.49 8.48
N THR A 98 -20.29 -7.81 8.54
CA THR A 98 -20.43 -8.57 9.77
C THR A 98 -19.35 -8.16 10.78
N LYS A 99 -19.78 -7.74 11.97
CA LYS A 99 -18.90 -7.41 13.09
C LYS A 99 -18.12 -8.63 13.61
N GLY A 100 -16.95 -8.38 14.19
CA GLY A 100 -16.05 -9.40 14.70
C GLY A 100 -14.69 -9.38 14.02
N GLU A 101 -13.92 -10.45 14.16
CA GLU A 101 -12.63 -10.58 13.47
C GLU A 101 -12.82 -10.58 11.95
N GLY A 102 -11.90 -9.93 11.24
CA GLY A 102 -11.92 -9.86 9.80
C GLY A 102 -10.56 -9.51 9.22
N LEU A 103 -10.53 -9.39 7.89
CA LEU A 103 -9.38 -8.94 7.14
C LEU A 103 -9.76 -7.70 6.34
N VAL A 104 -8.84 -6.73 6.30
CA VAL A 104 -8.75 -5.77 5.20
C VAL A 104 -7.66 -6.27 4.26
N THR A 105 -7.94 -6.28 2.98
CA THR A 105 -7.05 -6.79 1.94
C THR A 105 -6.81 -5.72 0.89
N ALA A 106 -5.68 -5.82 0.20
CA ALA A 106 -5.42 -5.00 -0.98
C ALA A 106 -4.71 -5.82 -2.06
N SER A 107 -5.00 -5.48 -3.31
CA SER A 107 -4.32 -6.04 -4.49
C SER A 107 -3.76 -4.89 -5.31
N LEU A 108 -2.43 -4.84 -5.39
CA LEU A 108 -1.66 -3.83 -6.09
C LEU A 108 -1.22 -4.38 -7.45
N PHE A 109 -1.56 -3.66 -8.50
CA PHE A 109 -1.06 -3.91 -9.85
C PHE A 109 0.07 -2.93 -10.18
N SER A 110 1.25 -3.48 -10.49
CA SER A 110 2.44 -2.70 -10.82
C SER A 110 3.16 -3.27 -12.05
N LEU A 111 3.99 -2.43 -12.68
CA LEU A 111 4.84 -2.77 -13.83
C LEU A 111 6.31 -2.62 -13.45
N TYR A 112 7.08 -3.70 -13.57
CA TYR A 112 8.48 -3.76 -13.15
C TYR A 112 9.47 -3.79 -14.31
N GLY A 113 10.63 -3.17 -14.08
CA GLY A 113 11.79 -3.22 -14.97
C GLY A 113 11.60 -2.51 -16.31
N ALA A 114 12.63 -2.60 -17.16
CA ALA A 114 12.64 -1.95 -18.48
C ALA A 114 11.52 -2.44 -19.41
N ALA A 115 11.11 -3.70 -19.26
CA ALA A 115 10.06 -4.32 -20.07
C ALA A 115 8.64 -4.08 -19.53
N LYS A 116 8.49 -3.38 -18.39
CA LYS A 116 7.18 -3.13 -17.74
C LYS A 116 6.39 -4.42 -17.51
N ALA A 117 7.06 -5.43 -16.95
CA ALA A 117 6.43 -6.72 -16.66
C ALA A 117 5.32 -6.56 -15.59
N PRO A 118 4.10 -7.07 -15.85
CA PRO A 118 3.00 -6.93 -14.92
C PRO A 118 3.16 -7.83 -13.69
N THR A 119 2.94 -7.25 -12.52
CA THR A 119 2.99 -7.94 -11.22
C THR A 119 1.77 -7.58 -10.40
N LEU A 120 1.14 -8.60 -9.79
CA LEU A 120 0.12 -8.42 -8.76
C LEU A 120 0.72 -8.76 -7.40
N SER A 121 0.59 -7.85 -6.44
CA SER A 121 0.99 -8.05 -5.04
C SER A 121 -0.24 -7.94 -4.15
N ASN A 122 -0.42 -8.91 -3.25
CA ASN A 122 -1.54 -8.94 -2.33
C ASN A 122 -1.08 -8.68 -0.91
N TYR A 123 -1.82 -7.83 -0.21
CA TYR A 123 -1.60 -7.48 1.19
C TYR A 123 -2.84 -7.79 1.99
N ASN A 124 -2.67 -8.16 3.25
CA ASN A 124 -3.78 -8.32 4.19
C ASN A 124 -3.39 -7.88 5.59
N VAL A 125 -4.36 -7.38 6.34
CA VAL A 125 -4.23 -6.98 7.73
C VAL A 125 -5.41 -7.55 8.51
N SER A 126 -5.13 -8.23 9.61
CA SER A 126 -6.17 -8.70 10.54
C SER A 126 -6.66 -7.57 11.41
N VAL A 127 -7.98 -7.35 11.37
CA VAL A 127 -8.70 -6.26 12.05
C VAL A 127 -9.90 -6.80 12.82
N THR A 128 -10.53 -5.91 13.60
CA THR A 128 -11.85 -6.13 14.19
C THR A 128 -12.85 -5.16 13.59
N PHE A 129 -13.94 -5.66 13.01
CA PHE A 129 -15.08 -4.84 12.63
C PHE A 129 -15.94 -4.60 13.88
N GLY A 130 -15.90 -3.38 14.41
CA GLY A 130 -16.43 -3.03 15.73
C GLY A 130 -17.42 -1.85 15.71
N ASP A 131 -17.59 -1.23 16.87
CA ASP A 131 -18.49 -0.07 17.06
C ASP A 131 -17.78 1.28 16.89
N GLU A 132 -16.45 1.29 16.86
CA GLU A 132 -15.61 2.47 16.72
C GLU A 132 -14.37 2.19 15.85
N THR A 133 -13.90 3.21 15.13
CA THR A 133 -12.64 3.15 14.39
C THR A 133 -11.49 3.55 15.32
N SER A 134 -10.49 2.69 15.43
CA SER A 134 -9.34 2.91 16.33
C SER A 134 -8.35 3.92 15.76
N THR A 135 -7.63 4.62 16.64
CA THR A 135 -6.45 5.42 16.27
C THR A 135 -5.17 4.59 16.17
N GLU A 136 -5.19 3.33 16.62
CA GLU A 136 -4.05 2.42 16.51
C GLU A 136 -4.10 1.66 15.19
N TYR A 137 -2.96 1.56 14.51
CA TYR A 137 -2.85 0.92 13.21
C TYR A 137 -2.11 -0.42 13.29
N LYS A 138 -2.33 -1.27 12.29
CA LYS A 138 -1.58 -2.51 12.02
C LYS A 138 -1.18 -2.54 10.56
N ALA A 139 0.05 -2.95 10.29
CA ALA A 139 0.58 -3.02 8.94
C ALA A 139 0.68 -4.46 8.43
N SER A 140 0.53 -4.65 7.11
CA SER A 140 0.62 -5.97 6.46
C SER A 140 2.05 -6.53 6.41
N ASN A 141 3.06 -5.68 6.65
CA ASN A 141 4.47 -6.05 6.68
C ASN A 141 5.01 -6.21 8.11
N GLU A 142 4.18 -6.01 9.14
CA GLU A 142 4.54 -6.35 10.52
C GLU A 142 4.47 -7.87 10.70
N TYR A 143 5.63 -8.50 10.88
CA TYR A 143 5.71 -9.90 11.30
C TYR A 143 5.13 -10.04 12.71
N THR A 144 3.94 -10.63 12.82
CA THR A 144 3.41 -11.09 14.11
C THR A 144 3.75 -12.57 14.26
N PRO A 145 4.69 -12.97 15.13
CA PRO A 145 5.00 -14.38 15.34
C PRO A 145 3.72 -15.09 15.81
N SER A 146 3.39 -16.24 15.20
CA SER A 146 2.34 -17.11 15.70
C SER A 146 2.68 -17.53 17.15
N GLN A 147 1.77 -17.23 18.09
CA GLN A 147 1.79 -17.80 19.43
C GLN A 147 1.35 -19.26 19.39
#